data_AF-A0A293M0X4-F1
#
_entry.id   AF-A0A293M0X4-F1
#
_cell.length_a   1.000
_cell.length_b   1.000
_cell.length_c   1.000
_cell.angle_alpha   90.00
_cell.angle_beta   90.00
_cell.angle_gamma   90.00
#
_symmetry.space_group_name_H-M   'P 1'
#
loop_
_entity.id
_entity.type
_entity.pdbx_description
1 polymer ?
#
loop_
_entity_poly.entity_id
_entity_poly.type
_entity_poly.pdbx_seq_one_letter_code
_entity_poly.pdbx_strand_id
1 'polypeptide(L)'
;MQILRKGIAHELNTSCKFDSKDLASALQNMNEALLAEVKAHYKDPSKPYPKGDNPLLTELSTYLEWTGMYNPLSKIYVTTKPILHLSLFMMLFTVTHMSKFQYVSSLGGLISKKSVESIDGLPFVLGSFSFLKQFHQEHMSQFLGYMGQYVKSVLEASASSVTRSAEANPELVNIMVYLETFIQYGELPRKMVTNHIPDYTFDQFRSL
;
A
#
# COMPACT_ATOMS: atom_id res chain seq x y z
N MET A 1 -0.24 -13.70 3.55
CA MET A 1 -0.87 -14.10 2.28
C MET A 1 -0.56 -13.19 1.10
N GLN A 2 -0.62 -11.86 1.21
CA GLN A 2 -0.41 -10.99 0.04
C GLN A 2 1.02 -11.01 -0.52
N ILE A 3 2.03 -11.10 0.34
CA ILE A 3 3.43 -11.28 -0.06
C ILE A 3 3.59 -12.55 -0.91
N LEU A 4 3.00 -13.67 -0.47
CA LEU A 4 3.02 -14.93 -1.21
C LEU A 4 2.35 -14.79 -2.57
N ARG A 5 1.19 -14.10 -2.64
CA ARG A 5 0.54 -13.82 -3.92
C ARG A 5 1.40 -13.00 -4.86
N LYS A 6 2.15 -12.00 -4.35
CA LYS A 6 3.13 -11.25 -5.16
C LYS A 6 4.25 -12.15 -5.66
N GLY A 7 4.78 -13.04 -4.82
CA GLY A 7 5.79 -14.02 -5.23
C GLY A 7 5.29 -14.97 -6.32
N ILE A 8 4.08 -15.52 -6.15
CA ILE A 8 3.45 -16.39 -7.15
C ILE A 8 3.22 -15.63 -8.46
N ALA A 9 2.66 -14.42 -8.41
CA ALA A 9 2.45 -13.61 -9.61
C ALA A 9 3.77 -13.28 -10.33
N HIS A 10 4.83 -12.99 -9.57
CA HIS A 10 6.15 -12.74 -10.13
C HIS A 10 6.73 -13.98 -10.82
N GLU A 11 6.64 -15.14 -10.19
CA GLU A 11 7.10 -16.41 -10.77
C GLU A 11 6.32 -16.72 -12.05
N LEU A 12 4.98 -16.71 -12.00
CA LEU A 12 4.11 -16.97 -13.15
C LEU A 12 4.42 -16.04 -14.34
N ASN A 13 4.61 -14.76 -14.07
CA ASN A 13 4.95 -13.76 -15.09
C ASN A 13 6.33 -14.02 -15.70
N THR A 14 7.30 -14.40 -14.88
CA THR A 14 8.66 -14.70 -15.33
C THR A 14 8.68 -15.95 -16.20
N SER A 15 8.03 -17.03 -15.75
CA SER A 15 7.89 -18.27 -16.53
C SER A 15 7.14 -18.03 -17.84
N CYS A 16 6.01 -17.30 -17.81
CA CYS A 16 5.23 -16.98 -19.02
C CYS A 16 6.07 -16.22 -20.08
N LYS A 17 6.88 -15.25 -19.65
CA LYS A 17 7.76 -14.50 -20.57
C LYS A 17 8.88 -15.34 -21.18
N PHE A 18 9.32 -16.39 -20.49
CA PHE A 18 10.38 -17.27 -20.95
C PHE A 18 9.82 -18.40 -21.83
N ASP A 19 8.80 -19.11 -21.35
CA ASP A 19 8.24 -20.30 -21.99
C ASP A 19 7.21 -19.98 -23.09
N SER A 20 6.58 -18.81 -23.04
CA SER A 20 5.46 -18.44 -23.93
C SER A 20 5.46 -16.95 -24.26
N LYS A 21 6.57 -16.48 -24.84
CA LYS A 21 6.80 -15.07 -25.18
C LYS A 21 5.71 -14.44 -26.05
N ASP A 22 5.19 -15.17 -27.03
CA ASP A 22 4.14 -14.67 -27.93
C ASP A 22 2.82 -14.45 -27.19
N LEU A 23 2.44 -15.38 -26.31
CA LEU A 23 1.27 -15.24 -25.45
C LEU A 23 1.44 -14.05 -24.50
N ALA A 24 2.59 -13.95 -23.85
CA ALA A 24 2.88 -12.83 -22.95
C ALA A 24 2.76 -11.48 -23.68
N SER A 25 3.32 -11.39 -24.89
CA SER A 25 3.26 -10.17 -25.71
C SER A 25 1.83 -9.87 -26.17
N ALA A 26 1.07 -10.88 -26.60
CA ALA A 26 -0.31 -10.73 -27.03
C ALA A 26 -1.21 -10.23 -25.89
N LEU A 27 -1.10 -10.83 -24.70
CA LEU A 27 -1.87 -10.43 -23.52
C LEU A 27 -1.52 -9.01 -23.06
N GLN A 28 -0.23 -8.67 -23.04
CA GLN A 28 0.21 -7.32 -22.69
C GLN A 28 -0.33 -6.28 -23.69
N ASN A 29 -0.18 -6.53 -24.98
CA ASN A 29 -0.67 -5.63 -26.03
C ASN A 29 -2.19 -5.47 -25.97
N MET A 30 -2.94 -6.56 -25.75
CA MET A 30 -4.40 -6.51 -25.64
C MET A 30 -4.83 -5.71 -24.41
N ASN A 31 -4.18 -5.90 -23.27
CA ASN A 31 -4.46 -5.15 -22.04
C ASN A 31 -4.18 -3.64 -22.21
N GLU A 32 -3.03 -3.29 -22.81
CA GLU A 32 -2.66 -1.90 -23.08
C GLU A 32 -3.63 -1.23 -24.07
N ALA A 33 -4.01 -1.92 -25.15
CA ALA A 33 -4.98 -1.44 -26.12
C ALA A 33 -6.36 -1.21 -25.50
N LEU A 34 -6.86 -2.19 -24.73
CA LEU A 34 -8.15 -2.08 -24.06
C LEU A 34 -8.19 -0.92 -23.06
N LEU A 35 -7.14 -0.77 -22.25
CA LEU A 35 -7.02 0.36 -21.32
C LEU A 35 -6.93 1.70 -22.05
N ALA A 36 -6.30 1.75 -23.23
CA ALA A 36 -6.25 2.95 -24.06
C ALA A 36 -7.63 3.32 -24.60
N GLU A 37 -8.42 2.35 -25.06
CA GLU A 37 -9.81 2.56 -25.51
C GLU A 37 -10.71 3.03 -24.36
N VAL A 38 -10.62 2.40 -23.19
CA VAL A 38 -11.37 2.81 -21.99
C VAL A 38 -11.04 4.26 -21.63
N LYS A 39 -9.74 4.62 -21.59
CA LYS A 39 -9.31 6.01 -21.35
C LYS A 39 -9.82 6.97 -22.42
N ALA A 40 -9.89 6.54 -23.67
CA ALA A 40 -10.39 7.35 -24.76
C ALA A 40 -11.91 7.60 -24.63
N HIS A 41 -12.68 6.60 -24.20
CA HIS A 41 -14.11 6.75 -23.91
C HIS A 41 -14.38 7.71 -22.75
N TYR A 42 -13.59 7.66 -21.67
CA TYR A 42 -13.72 8.62 -20.56
C TYR A 42 -13.43 10.06 -20.98
N LYS A 43 -12.64 10.30 -22.03
CA LYS A 43 -12.40 11.63 -22.60
C LYS A 43 -13.48 12.05 -23.58
N ASP A 44 -14.02 11.09 -24.34
CA ASP A 44 -15.01 11.29 -25.38
C ASP A 44 -16.03 10.13 -25.34
N PRO A 45 -17.22 10.37 -24.77
CA PRO A 45 -18.25 9.33 -24.61
C PRO A 45 -18.77 8.73 -25.91
N SER A 46 -18.45 9.32 -27.08
CA SER A 46 -18.82 8.76 -28.38
C SER A 46 -18.02 7.52 -28.78
N LYS A 47 -16.86 7.29 -28.14
CA LYS A 47 -15.97 6.15 -28.43
C LYS A 47 -16.52 4.85 -27.84
N PRO A 48 -16.12 3.67 -28.37
CA PRO A 48 -16.60 2.40 -27.85
C PRO A 48 -16.12 2.15 -26.42
N TYR A 49 -16.98 1.49 -25.64
CA TYR A 49 -16.66 0.98 -24.30
C TYR A 49 -17.27 -0.42 -24.14
N PRO A 50 -16.55 -1.42 -23.61
CA PRO A 50 -17.11 -2.74 -23.33
C PRO A 50 -18.24 -2.61 -22.31
N LYS A 51 -19.49 -2.84 -22.74
CA LYS A 51 -20.66 -2.83 -21.85
C LYS A 51 -20.53 -3.94 -20.80
N GLY A 52 -21.26 -3.81 -19.68
CA GLY A 52 -21.20 -4.76 -18.55
C GLY A 52 -21.47 -6.23 -18.92
N ASP A 53 -22.27 -6.48 -19.97
CA ASP A 53 -22.57 -7.83 -20.45
C ASP A 53 -21.47 -8.41 -21.36
N ASN A 54 -20.45 -7.64 -21.71
CA ASN A 54 -19.34 -8.10 -22.55
C ASN A 54 -18.34 -8.90 -21.70
N PRO A 55 -18.09 -10.19 -22.01
CA PRO A 55 -17.20 -11.03 -21.22
C PRO A 55 -15.72 -10.64 -21.33
N LEU A 56 -15.35 -9.80 -22.32
CA LEU A 56 -13.97 -9.45 -22.64
C LEU A 56 -13.14 -9.02 -21.42
N LEU A 57 -13.67 -8.13 -20.59
CA LEU A 57 -12.95 -7.63 -19.41
C LEU A 57 -12.70 -8.76 -18.40
N THR A 58 -13.69 -9.62 -18.17
CA THR A 58 -13.61 -10.74 -17.23
C THR A 58 -12.65 -11.82 -17.72
N GLU A 59 -12.72 -12.17 -19.01
CA GLU A 59 -11.87 -13.19 -19.61
C GLU A 59 -10.41 -12.73 -19.68
N LEU A 60 -10.17 -11.51 -20.17
CA LEU A 60 -8.82 -10.95 -20.23
C LEU A 60 -8.20 -10.84 -18.83
N SER A 61 -8.96 -10.38 -17.83
CA SER A 61 -8.48 -10.32 -16.44
C SER A 61 -8.08 -11.70 -15.93
N THR A 62 -8.83 -12.74 -16.28
CA THR A 62 -8.52 -14.12 -15.89
C THR A 62 -7.20 -14.60 -16.51
N TYR A 63 -6.98 -14.35 -17.79
CA TYR A 63 -5.71 -14.69 -18.46
C TYR A 63 -4.52 -13.91 -17.90
N LEU A 64 -4.71 -12.62 -17.60
CA LEU A 64 -3.68 -11.79 -16.94
C LEU A 64 -3.35 -12.34 -15.54
N GLU A 65 -4.35 -12.82 -14.79
CA GLU A 65 -4.12 -13.45 -13.49
C GLU A 65 -3.34 -14.77 -13.59
N TRP A 66 -3.69 -15.64 -14.53
CA TRP A 66 -3.00 -16.91 -14.76
C TRP A 66 -1.55 -16.74 -15.20
N THR A 67 -1.27 -15.68 -15.97
CA THR A 67 0.08 -15.34 -16.40
C THR A 67 0.83 -14.45 -15.42
N GLY A 68 0.26 -14.16 -14.24
CA GLY A 68 0.91 -13.31 -13.24
C GLY A 68 1.04 -11.83 -13.61
N MET A 69 0.36 -11.38 -14.66
CA MET A 69 0.33 -9.99 -15.14
C MET A 69 -0.72 -9.14 -14.39
N TYR A 70 -0.68 -9.17 -13.06
CA TYR A 70 -1.58 -8.39 -12.22
C TYR A 70 -0.89 -7.96 -10.92
N ASN A 71 -1.47 -6.97 -10.24
CA ASN A 71 -0.99 -6.54 -8.91
C ASN A 71 -1.93 -7.09 -7.82
N PRO A 72 -1.48 -8.05 -6.98
CA PRO A 72 -2.30 -8.59 -5.90
C PRO A 72 -2.73 -7.56 -4.85
N LEU A 73 -1.92 -6.52 -4.61
CA LEU A 73 -2.21 -5.49 -3.61
C LEU A 73 -3.30 -4.54 -4.08
N SER A 74 -3.49 -4.36 -5.39
CA SER A 74 -4.56 -3.52 -5.92
C SER A 74 -5.91 -4.25 -6.01
N LYS A 75 -5.94 -5.57 -5.82
CA LYS A 75 -7.15 -6.38 -5.98
C LYS A 75 -8.12 -6.21 -4.81
N ILE A 76 -9.37 -5.93 -5.14
CA ILE A 76 -10.49 -5.93 -4.19
C ILE A 76 -11.07 -7.34 -4.18
N TYR A 77 -10.98 -8.01 -3.03
CA TYR A 77 -11.45 -9.38 -2.82
C TYR A 77 -12.85 -9.42 -2.24
N VAL A 78 -13.15 -8.47 -1.35
CA VAL A 78 -14.44 -8.39 -0.65
C VAL A 78 -14.86 -6.94 -0.62
N THR A 79 -16.09 -6.67 -1.07
CA THR A 79 -16.74 -5.38 -0.88
C THR A 79 -17.70 -5.47 0.29
N THR A 80 -17.67 -4.50 1.19
CA THR A 80 -18.56 -4.44 2.36
C THR A 80 -19.20 -3.06 2.49
N LYS A 81 -20.23 -2.97 3.33
CA LYS A 81 -20.87 -1.68 3.65
C LYS A 81 -19.89 -0.80 4.44
N PRO A 82 -19.97 0.54 4.32
CA PRO A 82 -19.15 1.45 5.10
C PRO A 82 -19.26 1.15 6.60
N ILE A 83 -18.12 1.00 7.27
CA ILE A 83 -18.05 0.80 8.71
C ILE A 83 -17.66 2.13 9.35
N LEU A 84 -18.50 2.63 10.24
CA LEU A 84 -18.28 3.91 10.91
C LEU A 84 -16.98 3.86 11.75
N HIS A 85 -16.21 4.95 11.71
CA HIS A 85 -14.94 5.11 12.44
C HIS A 85 -13.84 4.08 12.13
N LEU A 86 -13.97 3.29 11.06
CA LEU A 86 -12.97 2.29 10.68
C LEU A 86 -11.56 2.88 10.53
N SER A 87 -11.45 4.05 9.89
CA SER A 87 -10.20 4.74 9.63
C SER A 87 -9.47 5.13 10.93
N LEU A 88 -10.23 5.59 11.92
CA LEU A 88 -9.74 5.93 13.25
C LEU A 88 -9.31 4.68 14.02
N PHE A 89 -10.13 3.62 14.00
CA PHE A 89 -9.79 2.34 14.59
C PHE A 89 -8.47 1.80 14.01
N MET A 90 -8.32 1.83 12.68
CA MET A 90 -7.10 1.38 12.00
C MET A 90 -5.87 2.22 12.38
N MET A 91 -6.02 3.53 12.57
CA MET A 91 -4.95 4.38 13.09
C MET A 91 -4.55 3.96 14.51
N LEU A 92 -5.52 3.84 15.43
CA LEU A 92 -5.25 3.45 16.82
C LEU A 92 -4.62 2.06 16.91
N PHE A 93 -5.13 1.12 16.13
CA PHE A 93 -4.57 -0.21 15.98
C PHE A 93 -3.11 -0.13 15.51
N THR A 94 -2.84 0.62 14.45
CA THR A 94 -1.49 0.77 13.89
C THR A 94 -0.52 1.33 14.93
N VAL A 95 -0.84 2.48 15.54
CA VAL A 95 0.01 3.14 16.54
C VAL A 95 0.26 2.24 17.74
N THR A 96 -0.77 1.59 18.30
CA THR A 96 -0.62 0.70 19.46
C THR A 96 0.39 -0.42 19.21
N HIS A 97 0.44 -0.92 17.97
CA HIS A 97 1.37 -1.97 17.58
C HIS A 97 2.80 -1.45 17.27
N MET A 98 3.00 -0.15 17.02
CA MET A 98 4.34 0.42 16.73
C MET A 98 5.35 0.24 17.85
N SER A 99 4.87 0.22 19.10
CA SER A 99 5.69 -0.06 20.29
C SER A 99 6.36 -1.44 20.25
N LYS A 100 5.77 -2.41 19.53
CA LYS A 100 6.25 -3.80 19.41
C LYS A 100 7.31 -3.98 18.33
N PHE A 101 7.49 -2.99 17.46
CA PHE A 101 8.48 -3.01 16.38
C PHE A 101 9.73 -2.21 16.75
N GLN A 102 10.82 -2.50 16.06
CA GLN A 102 12.05 -1.73 16.05
C GLN A 102 12.54 -1.65 14.61
N TYR A 103 12.88 -0.44 14.18
CA TYR A 103 13.57 -0.22 12.93
C TYR A 103 15.00 -0.78 12.99
N VAL A 104 15.38 -1.54 11.97
CA VAL A 104 16.72 -2.10 11.82
C VAL A 104 17.30 -1.62 10.49
N SER A 105 18.31 -0.76 10.56
CA SER A 105 18.91 -0.10 9.40
C SER A 105 19.54 -1.07 8.40
N SER A 106 20.15 -2.17 8.87
CA SER A 106 20.78 -3.18 8.01
C SER A 106 19.77 -3.91 7.11
N LEU A 107 18.52 -4.02 7.55
CA LEU A 107 17.42 -4.65 6.79
C LEU A 107 16.49 -3.61 6.15
N GLY A 108 16.68 -2.32 6.46
CA GLY A 108 15.86 -1.22 5.95
C GLY A 108 14.38 -1.31 6.34
N GLY A 109 14.04 -2.04 7.40
CA GLY A 109 12.66 -2.39 7.73
C GLY A 109 12.37 -2.54 9.21
N LEU A 110 11.09 -2.79 9.50
CA LEU A 110 10.57 -3.00 10.86
C LEU A 110 10.64 -4.47 11.25
N ILE A 111 11.23 -4.76 12.40
CA ILE A 111 11.33 -6.11 12.96
C ILE A 111 10.67 -6.11 14.34
N SER A 112 10.14 -7.25 14.77
CA SER A 112 9.62 -7.37 16.13
C SER A 112 10.73 -7.27 17.16
N LYS A 113 10.46 -6.57 18.28
CA LYS A 113 11.36 -6.50 19.43
C LYS A 113 11.48 -7.81 20.21
N LYS A 114 10.46 -8.69 20.15
CA LYS A 114 10.40 -9.93 20.93
C LYS A 114 10.42 -11.15 20.00
N SER A 115 11.31 -12.10 20.28
CA SER A 115 11.50 -13.30 19.45
C SER A 115 10.38 -14.34 19.53
N VAL A 116 9.61 -14.39 20.62
CA VAL A 116 8.70 -15.52 20.91
C VAL A 116 7.28 -15.31 20.34
N GLU A 117 6.92 -14.08 19.96
CA GLU A 117 5.60 -13.72 19.40
C GLU A 117 5.74 -12.67 18.29
N SER A 118 6.79 -12.79 17.47
CA SER A 118 7.17 -11.74 16.52
C SER A 118 6.19 -11.64 15.36
N ILE A 119 5.29 -10.64 15.41
CA ILE A 119 4.67 -10.11 14.19
C ILE A 119 5.79 -9.45 13.38
N ASP A 120 5.97 -9.86 12.13
CA ASP A 120 6.91 -9.23 11.21
C ASP A 120 6.32 -7.91 10.66
N GLY A 121 7.16 -6.90 10.50
CA GLY A 121 6.75 -5.54 10.14
C GLY A 121 6.17 -5.45 8.74
N LEU A 122 6.79 -6.13 7.76
CA LEU A 122 6.31 -6.08 6.38
C LEU A 122 4.91 -6.73 6.20
N PRO A 123 4.64 -7.93 6.71
CA PRO A 123 3.29 -8.49 6.73
C PRO A 123 2.27 -7.60 7.44
N PHE A 124 2.68 -6.90 8.51
CA PHE A 124 1.80 -5.97 9.22
C PHE A 124 1.40 -4.78 8.34
N VAL A 125 2.37 -4.11 7.71
CA VAL A 125 2.14 -2.98 6.79
C VAL A 125 1.26 -3.40 5.60
N LEU A 126 1.58 -4.53 4.97
CA LEU A 126 0.83 -4.99 3.81
C LEU A 126 -0.55 -5.51 4.18
N GLY A 127 -0.70 -6.08 5.38
CA GLY A 127 -1.98 -6.49 5.93
C GLY A 127 -2.91 -5.30 6.15
N SER A 128 -2.42 -4.24 6.80
CA SER A 128 -3.21 -3.02 7.02
C SER A 128 -3.58 -2.33 5.70
N PHE A 129 -2.63 -2.23 4.76
CA PHE A 129 -2.89 -1.70 3.41
C PHE A 129 -3.98 -2.50 2.71
N SER A 130 -3.82 -3.82 2.65
CA SER A 130 -4.74 -4.69 1.94
C SER A 130 -6.13 -4.68 2.55
N PHE A 131 -6.22 -4.60 3.89
CA PHE A 131 -7.48 -4.47 4.60
C PHE A 131 -8.18 -3.15 4.25
N LEU A 132 -7.49 -2.01 4.38
CA LEU A 132 -8.04 -0.70 4.03
C LEU A 132 -8.47 -0.63 2.56
N LYS A 133 -7.75 -1.30 1.66
CA LYS A 133 -8.05 -1.37 0.23
C LYS A 133 -9.37 -2.08 -0.11
N GLN A 134 -9.92 -2.88 0.80
CA GLN A 134 -11.22 -3.54 0.62
C GLN A 134 -12.40 -2.56 0.81
N PHE A 135 -12.15 -1.39 1.38
CA PHE A 135 -13.15 -0.37 1.64
C PHE A 135 -13.07 0.78 0.63
N HIS A 136 -14.05 1.68 0.68
CA HIS A 136 -14.01 2.91 -0.11
C HIS A 136 -12.73 3.70 0.16
N GLN A 137 -12.15 4.29 -0.89
CA GLN A 137 -10.87 5.02 -0.84
C GLN A 137 -10.79 6.09 0.24
N GLU A 138 -11.93 6.66 0.62
CA GLU A 138 -12.03 7.66 1.69
C GLU A 138 -11.48 7.15 3.03
N HIS A 139 -11.65 5.87 3.36
CA HIS A 139 -11.12 5.30 4.60
C HIS A 139 -9.59 5.34 4.64
N MET A 140 -8.94 5.10 3.50
CA MET A 140 -7.49 5.19 3.38
C MET A 140 -7.00 6.63 3.52
N SER A 141 -7.68 7.58 2.88
CA SER A 141 -7.36 9.01 3.00
C SER A 141 -7.51 9.51 4.44
N GLN A 142 -8.61 9.16 5.11
CA GLN A 142 -8.84 9.51 6.52
C GLN A 142 -7.80 8.86 7.45
N PHE A 143 -7.46 7.58 7.22
CA PHE A 143 -6.43 6.89 7.97
C PHE A 143 -5.08 7.61 7.88
N LEU A 144 -4.63 7.99 6.68
CA LEU A 144 -3.39 8.74 6.48
C LEU A 144 -3.45 10.13 7.13
N GLY A 145 -4.61 10.80 7.07
CA GLY A 145 -4.85 12.06 7.78
C GLY A 145 -4.66 11.93 9.29
N TYR A 146 -5.25 10.89 9.90
CA TYR A 146 -5.10 10.62 11.33
C TYR A 146 -3.66 10.24 11.72
N MET A 147 -2.97 9.44 10.90
CA MET A 147 -1.55 9.12 11.11
C MET A 147 -0.69 10.38 11.08
N GLY A 148 -0.94 11.30 10.14
CA GLY A 148 -0.22 12.57 10.06
C GLY A 148 -0.51 13.50 11.24
N GLN A 149 -1.75 13.52 11.75
CA GLN A 149 -2.09 14.24 12.98
C GLN A 149 -1.34 13.68 14.19
N TYR A 150 -1.30 12.35 14.34
CA TYR A 150 -0.56 11.69 15.40
C TYR A 150 0.94 12.04 15.36
N VAL A 151 1.56 11.95 14.18
CA VAL A 151 2.96 12.33 13.96
C VAL A 151 3.23 13.77 14.42
N LYS A 152 2.37 14.73 14.04
CA LYS A 152 2.49 16.12 14.45
C LYS A 152 2.39 16.28 15.97
N SER A 153 1.42 15.63 16.60
CA SER A 153 1.25 15.66 18.05
C SER A 153 2.47 15.11 18.81
N VAL A 154 3.07 14.01 18.32
CA VAL A 154 4.28 13.45 18.93
C VAL A 154 5.48 14.39 18.77
N LEU A 155 5.64 15.02 17.60
CA LEU A 155 6.70 15.99 17.36
C LEU A 155 6.57 17.22 18.25
N GLU A 156 5.36 17.77 18.38
CA GLU A 156 5.06 18.93 19.23
C GLU A 156 5.28 18.61 20.73
N ALA A 157 4.83 17.43 21.17
CA ALA A 157 5.07 16.97 22.53
C ALA A 157 6.56 16.80 22.84
N SER A 158 7.34 16.31 21.86
CA SER A 158 8.80 16.14 22.00
C SER A 158 9.52 17.49 22.08
N ALA A 159 9.10 18.49 21.27
CA ALA A 159 9.66 19.85 21.29
C ALA A 159 9.36 20.61 22.60
N SER A 160 8.26 20.28 23.27
CA SER A 160 7.81 20.95 24.50
C SER A 160 8.47 20.39 25.79
N SER A 161 9.16 19.25 25.70
CA SER A 161 9.76 18.60 26.87
C SER A 161 11.16 19.18 27.16
N VAL A 162 11.32 19.82 28.32
CA VAL A 162 12.55 20.52 28.75
C VAL A 162 13.69 19.55 29.14
N THR A 163 13.42 18.25 29.27
CA THR A 163 14.27 17.31 30.02
C THR A 163 14.82 16.10 29.27
N ARG A 164 14.70 15.96 27.94
CA ARG A 164 15.47 14.92 27.24
C ARG A 164 16.12 15.38 25.95
N SER A 165 17.41 15.04 25.90
CA SER A 165 18.37 15.05 24.81
C SER A 165 17.79 14.56 23.48
N ALA A 166 18.39 15.09 22.41
CA ALA A 166 18.10 14.87 20.99
C ALA A 166 18.27 13.41 20.50
N GLU A 167 17.63 12.45 21.16
CA GLU A 167 17.48 11.08 20.67
C GLU A 167 16.12 10.96 19.98
N ALA A 168 16.09 10.52 18.72
CA ALA A 168 14.89 10.16 17.98
C ALA A 168 13.91 9.41 18.87
N ASN A 169 12.65 9.81 18.87
CA ASN A 169 11.61 8.95 19.43
C ASN A 169 11.53 7.69 18.55
N PRO A 170 11.91 6.49 19.04
CA PRO A 170 11.98 5.29 18.22
C PRO A 170 10.60 4.89 17.67
N GLU A 171 9.52 5.29 18.33
CA GLU A 171 8.15 5.09 17.85
C GLU A 171 7.84 5.97 16.63
N LEU A 172 8.36 7.21 16.61
CA LEU A 172 8.22 8.10 15.47
C LEU A 172 8.94 7.53 14.24
N VAL A 173 10.18 7.06 14.43
CA VAL A 173 10.95 6.39 13.35
C VAL A 173 10.16 5.21 12.82
N ASN A 174 9.62 4.36 13.71
CA ASN A 174 8.83 3.20 13.28
C ASN A 174 7.61 3.58 12.44
N ILE A 175 6.89 4.63 12.83
CA ILE A 175 5.72 5.12 12.11
C ILE A 175 6.09 5.67 10.74
N MET A 176 7.20 6.40 10.64
CA MET A 176 7.65 6.94 9.36
C MET A 176 8.07 5.82 8.40
N VAL A 177 8.81 4.81 8.89
CA VAL A 177 9.12 3.59 8.10
C VAL A 177 7.85 2.87 7.68
N TYR A 178 6.88 2.75 8.57
CA TYR A 178 5.58 2.14 8.26
C TYR A 178 4.90 2.90 7.12
N LEU A 179 4.79 4.22 7.19
CA LEU A 179 4.14 5.06 6.18
C LEU A 179 4.87 5.02 4.84
N GLU A 180 6.21 5.05 4.86
CA GLU A 180 7.05 4.89 3.66
C GLU A 180 6.82 3.54 2.99
N THR A 181 6.87 2.45 3.76
CA THR A 181 6.63 1.10 3.25
C THR A 181 5.19 0.98 2.72
N PHE A 182 4.22 1.59 3.42
CA PHE A 182 2.81 1.58 3.05
C PHE A 182 2.57 2.24 1.69
N ILE A 183 3.14 3.43 1.46
CA ILE A 183 3.00 4.12 0.16
C ILE A 183 3.80 3.44 -0.95
N GLN A 184 5.00 2.94 -0.64
CA GLN A 184 5.88 2.30 -1.62
C GLN A 184 5.25 1.03 -2.17
N TYR A 185 4.81 0.12 -1.31
CA TYR A 185 4.19 -1.12 -1.74
C TYR A 185 2.76 -0.93 -2.26
N GLY A 186 2.07 0.09 -1.76
CA GLY A 186 0.73 0.44 -2.22
C GLY A 186 0.71 1.20 -3.55
N GLU A 187 1.87 1.55 -4.11
CA GLU A 187 2.02 2.39 -5.32
C GLU A 187 1.22 3.70 -5.20
N LEU A 188 1.17 4.23 -3.97
CA LEU A 188 0.40 5.42 -3.65
C LEU A 188 1.22 6.68 -3.93
N PRO A 189 0.61 7.76 -4.45
CA PRO A 189 1.30 9.04 -4.57
C PRO A 189 1.83 9.51 -3.21
N ARG A 190 3.12 9.86 -3.15
CA ARG A 190 3.78 10.40 -1.94
C ARG A 190 3.02 11.58 -1.33
N LYS A 191 2.37 12.39 -2.17
CA LYS A 191 1.49 13.50 -1.76
C LYS A 191 0.41 13.09 -0.75
N MET A 192 -0.07 11.84 -0.77
CA MET A 192 -1.06 11.38 0.21
C MET A 192 -0.54 11.36 1.65
N VAL A 193 0.77 11.23 1.85
CA VAL A 193 1.40 11.40 3.17
C VAL A 193 1.86 12.84 3.36
N THR A 194 2.47 13.45 2.35
CA THR A 194 3.13 14.75 2.52
C THR A 194 2.16 15.93 2.62
N ASN A 195 0.90 15.75 2.20
CA ASN A 195 -0.19 16.67 2.54
C ASN A 195 -0.45 16.76 4.05
N HIS A 196 -0.05 15.75 4.81
CA HIS A 196 -0.27 15.67 6.26
C HIS A 196 1.02 15.78 7.07
N ILE A 197 2.17 15.38 6.51
CA ILE A 197 3.50 15.42 7.17
C ILE A 197 4.46 16.21 6.29
N PRO A 198 5.19 17.23 6.80
CA PRO A 198 6.14 17.99 5.98
C PRO A 198 7.19 17.10 5.31
N ASP A 199 7.50 17.36 4.03
CA ASP A 199 8.46 16.59 3.24
C ASP A 199 9.82 16.46 3.94
N TYR A 200 10.33 17.57 4.50
CA TYR A 200 11.60 17.59 5.23
C TYR A 200 11.63 16.56 6.37
N THR A 201 10.56 16.49 7.16
CA THR A 201 10.44 15.52 8.26
C THR A 201 10.39 14.09 7.74
N PHE A 202 9.70 13.88 6.62
CA PHE A 202 9.55 12.57 5.99
C PHE A 202 10.80 12.10 5.25
N ASP A 203 11.73 12.99 4.89
CA ASP A 203 13.01 12.61 4.29
C ASP A 203 14.11 12.37 5.34
N GLN A 204 14.08 13.10 6.46
CA GLN A 204 15.13 13.05 7.48
C GLN A 204 14.82 12.15 8.70
N PHE A 205 13.69 11.46 8.74
CA PHE A 205 13.31 10.68 9.93
C PHE A 205 14.29 9.55 10.31
N ARG A 206 15.12 9.09 9.36
CA ARG A 206 16.13 8.05 9.63
C ARG A 206 17.43 8.61 10.25
N SER A 207 17.61 9.93 10.19
CA SER A 207 18.74 10.66 10.79
C SER A 207 18.36 11.45 12.05
N LEU A 208 17.05 11.60 12.31
CA LEU A 208 16.52 12.05 13.60
C LEU A 208 16.76 10.99 14.65
#